data_AF-Q760Q0-F1
#
_entry.id   AF-Q760Q0-F1
#
_cell.length_a   1.000
_cell.length_b   1.000
_cell.length_c   1.000
_cell.angle_alpha   90.00
_cell.angle_beta   90.00
_cell.angle_gamma   90.00
#
_symmetry.space_group_name_H-M   'P 1'
#
loop_
_entity.id
_entity.type
_entity.pdbx_description
1 polymer ?
#
loop_
_entity_poly.entity_id
_entity_poly.type
_entity_poly.pdbx_seq_one_letter_code
_entity_poly.pdbx_strand_id
1 'polypeptide(L)'
;MKALLLVCSALLVATQVSASHECNLLHRFKFYKQWTQVFGLGEDRIDFGVKVFNKLFQDHPDARKLFTRVNGENVYSHEFKAHIKRVLSSLDLNALLLSKDALLEKQLAHLKGQHDSRGVDWSYVQAFKQAILDVLPEYLGVFVSFEAWDGCLEHILTGIFKGH
;
A
#
# COMPACT_ATOMS: atom_id res chain seq x y z
N MET A 1 -47.21 -3.46 -21.70
CA MET A 1 -45.80 -3.85 -21.91
C MET A 1 -44.81 -2.68 -21.77
N LYS A 2 -45.09 -1.47 -22.27
CA LYS A 2 -44.20 -0.30 -22.11
C LYS A 2 -44.10 0.23 -20.66
N ALA A 3 -45.17 0.12 -19.87
CA ALA A 3 -45.16 0.53 -18.46
C ALA A 3 -44.38 -0.42 -17.53
N LEU A 4 -44.19 -1.68 -17.91
CA LEU A 4 -43.43 -2.65 -17.11
C LEU A 4 -41.91 -2.49 -17.31
N LEU A 5 -41.49 -2.04 -18.50
CA LEU A 5 -40.09 -1.78 -18.84
C LEU A 5 -39.53 -0.53 -18.15
N LEU A 6 -40.39 0.44 -17.80
CA LEU A 6 -40.00 1.66 -17.09
C LEU A 6 -39.82 1.45 -15.57
N VAL A 7 -40.51 0.46 -14.99
CA VAL A 7 -40.38 0.14 -13.56
C VAL A 7 -39.10 -0.67 -13.29
N CYS A 8 -38.67 -1.53 -14.22
CA CYS A 8 -37.43 -2.30 -14.08
C CYS A 8 -36.16 -1.44 -14.28
N SER A 9 -36.24 -0.32 -15.00
CA SER A 9 -35.10 0.59 -15.22
C SER A 9 -34.92 1.61 -14.09
N ALA A 10 -35.93 1.83 -13.26
CA ALA A 10 -35.87 2.72 -12.09
C ALA A 10 -35.28 2.05 -10.82
N LEU A 11 -35.12 0.72 -10.81
CA LEU A 11 -34.61 -0.06 -9.67
C LEU A 11 -33.11 -0.41 -9.76
N LEU A 12 -32.42 0.05 -10.80
CA LEU A 12 -31.00 -0.25 -11.06
C LEU A 12 -30.04 0.93 -10.80
N VAL A 13 -30.51 1.99 -10.12
CA VAL A 13 -29.59 2.89 -9.41
C VAL A 13 -29.20 2.22 -8.09
N ALA A 14 -28.55 1.06 -8.20
CA ALA A 14 -27.66 0.64 -7.14
C ALA A 14 -26.56 1.70 -7.13
N THR A 15 -26.68 2.65 -6.20
CA THR A 15 -25.55 3.47 -5.82
C THR A 15 -24.42 2.49 -5.57
N GLN A 16 -23.43 2.48 -6.45
CA GLN A 16 -22.14 1.91 -6.13
C GLN A 16 -21.61 2.82 -5.03
N VAL A 17 -22.01 2.53 -3.79
CA VAL A 17 -21.19 2.85 -2.64
C VAL A 17 -19.95 2.03 -2.94
N SER A 18 -18.97 2.67 -3.57
CA SER A 18 -17.60 2.22 -3.49
C SER A 18 -17.39 2.07 -2.00
N ALA A 19 -17.40 0.83 -1.51
CA ALA A 19 -17.04 0.58 -0.14
C ALA A 19 -15.62 1.11 -0.06
N SER A 20 -15.45 2.31 0.49
CA SER A 20 -14.13 2.76 0.88
C SER A 20 -13.62 1.65 1.76
N HIS A 21 -12.57 0.94 1.33
CA HIS A 21 -12.02 -0.15 2.11
C HIS A 21 -11.49 0.48 3.41
N GLU A 22 -12.33 0.50 4.46
CA GLU A 22 -11.99 1.17 5.71
C GLU A 22 -11.01 0.30 6.50
N CYS A 23 -9.94 0.87 7.05
CA CYS A 23 -9.03 0.15 7.95
C CYS A 23 -9.63 0.05 9.38
N ASN A 24 -10.70 -0.73 9.53
CA ASN A 24 -11.36 -0.99 10.82
C ASN A 24 -10.54 -1.93 11.73
N LEU A 25 -11.01 -2.16 12.96
CA LEU A 25 -10.30 -2.98 13.96
C LEU A 25 -9.95 -4.40 13.45
N LEU A 26 -10.88 -5.08 12.78
CA LEU A 26 -10.64 -6.44 12.27
C LEU A 26 -9.66 -6.41 11.09
N HIS A 27 -9.77 -5.40 10.21
CA HIS A 27 -8.82 -5.22 9.11
C HIS A 27 -7.42 -4.94 9.62
N ARG A 28 -7.25 -4.10 10.65
CA ARG A 28 -5.95 -3.83 11.30
C ARG A 28 -5.31 -5.11 11.83
N PHE A 29 -6.09 -5.93 12.54
CA PHE A 29 -5.61 -7.22 13.05
C PHE A 29 -5.23 -8.18 11.92
N LYS A 30 -6.08 -8.30 10.89
CA LYS A 30 -5.86 -9.18 9.74
C LYS A 30 -4.63 -8.73 8.93
N PHE A 31 -4.51 -7.44 8.66
CA PHE A 31 -3.37 -6.81 8.01
C PHE A 31 -2.09 -7.13 8.77
N TYR A 32 -2.04 -6.82 10.07
CA TYR A 32 -0.83 -7.06 10.87
C TYR A 32 -0.45 -8.55 10.90
N LYS A 33 -1.42 -9.45 11.08
CA LYS A 33 -1.18 -10.90 11.04
C LYS A 33 -0.59 -11.38 9.71
N GLN A 34 -1.09 -10.87 8.59
CA GLN A 34 -0.57 -11.22 7.27
C GLN A 34 0.76 -10.53 6.98
N TRP A 35 0.93 -9.30 7.44
CA TRP A 35 2.17 -8.55 7.35
C TRP A 35 3.33 -9.31 8.00
N THR A 36 3.15 -9.86 9.21
CA THR A 36 4.23 -10.63 9.86
C THR A 36 4.64 -11.89 9.07
N GLN A 37 3.73 -12.45 8.27
CA GLN A 37 4.03 -13.58 7.39
C GLN A 37 4.80 -13.14 6.14
N VAL A 38 4.37 -12.03 5.51
CA VAL A 38 4.99 -11.47 4.31
C VAL A 38 6.35 -10.85 4.60
N PHE A 39 6.46 -10.09 5.70
CA PHE A 39 7.67 -9.41 6.10
C PHE A 39 8.77 -10.39 6.49
N GLY A 40 8.43 -11.51 7.13
CA GLY A 40 9.40 -12.58 7.41
C GLY A 40 10.64 -12.13 8.20
N LEU A 41 11.73 -12.88 8.04
CA LEU A 41 13.00 -12.67 8.77
C LEU A 41 14.17 -12.54 7.81
N GLY A 42 15.24 -11.88 8.24
CA GLY A 42 16.50 -11.83 7.50
C GLY A 42 16.35 -11.29 6.07
N GLU A 43 16.72 -12.11 5.08
CA GLU A 43 16.69 -11.76 3.65
C GLU A 43 15.28 -11.83 3.04
N ASP A 44 14.32 -12.55 3.64
CA ASP A 44 12.97 -12.72 3.09
C ASP A 44 12.28 -11.36 2.85
N ARG A 45 12.48 -10.41 3.79
CA ARG A 45 11.95 -9.04 3.65
C ARG A 45 12.54 -8.29 2.47
N ILE A 46 13.82 -8.52 2.18
CA ILE A 46 14.48 -7.86 1.05
C ILE A 46 13.91 -8.42 -0.25
N ASP A 47 13.75 -9.74 -0.34
CA ASP A 47 13.18 -10.40 -1.52
C ASP A 47 11.75 -9.93 -1.80
N PHE A 48 10.92 -9.79 -0.77
CA PHE A 48 9.59 -9.19 -0.90
C PHE A 48 9.66 -7.77 -1.46
N GLY A 49 10.50 -6.91 -0.87
CA GLY A 49 10.64 -5.54 -1.34
C GLY A 49 11.20 -5.44 -2.77
N VAL A 50 12.14 -6.31 -3.15
CA VAL A 50 12.66 -6.38 -4.51
C VAL A 50 11.53 -6.70 -5.49
N LYS A 51 10.65 -7.66 -5.18
CA LYS A 51 9.48 -7.98 -6.01
C LYS A 51 8.51 -6.80 -6.12
N VAL A 52 8.20 -6.14 -5.01
CA VAL A 52 7.32 -4.96 -4.99
C VAL A 52 7.88 -3.83 -5.87
N PHE A 53 9.17 -3.49 -5.73
CA PHE A 53 9.76 -2.42 -6.54
C PHE A 53 9.96 -2.82 -8.00
N ASN A 54 10.26 -4.09 -8.30
CA ASN A 54 10.26 -4.58 -9.67
C ASN A 54 8.89 -4.44 -10.32
N LYS A 55 7.83 -4.85 -9.61
CA LYS A 55 6.45 -4.71 -10.06
C LYS A 55 6.08 -3.24 -10.31
N LEU A 56 6.39 -2.36 -9.36
CA LEU A 56 6.20 -0.91 -9.51
C LEU A 56 6.89 -0.38 -10.77
N PHE A 57 8.16 -0.69 -10.98
CA PHE A 57 8.92 -0.15 -12.11
C PHE A 57 8.64 -0.85 -13.43
N GLN A 58 8.02 -2.02 -13.42
CA GLN A 58 7.51 -2.67 -14.62
C GLN A 58 6.23 -1.98 -15.09
N ASP A 59 5.30 -1.72 -14.18
CA ASP A 59 4.01 -1.10 -14.52
C ASP A 59 4.12 0.42 -14.71
N HIS A 60 5.00 1.06 -13.95
CA HIS A 60 5.25 2.51 -13.96
C HIS A 60 6.76 2.80 -14.06
N PRO A 61 7.38 2.60 -15.24
CA PRO A 61 8.83 2.78 -15.42
C PRO A 61 9.33 4.18 -15.08
N ASP A 62 8.49 5.19 -15.25
CA ASP A 62 8.78 6.59 -14.95
C ASP A 62 8.94 6.87 -13.43
N ALA A 63 8.42 5.99 -12.56
CA ALA A 63 8.64 6.08 -11.12
C ALA A 63 10.12 5.94 -10.73
N ARG A 64 10.96 5.30 -11.57
CA ARG A 64 12.42 5.15 -11.32
C ARG A 64 13.12 6.48 -11.10
N LYS A 65 12.64 7.57 -11.72
CA LYS A 65 13.22 8.93 -11.57
C LYS A 65 13.21 9.42 -10.12
N LEU A 66 12.31 8.92 -9.29
CA LEU A 66 12.22 9.27 -7.87
C LEU A 66 13.34 8.62 -7.02
N PHE A 67 14.03 7.62 -7.58
CA PHE A 67 14.95 6.75 -6.85
C PHE A 67 16.40 6.79 -7.38
N THR A 68 16.77 7.81 -8.15
CA THR A 68 18.13 7.97 -8.73
C THR A 68 19.22 7.96 -7.66
N ARG A 69 19.01 8.62 -6.51
CA ARG A 69 19.99 8.69 -5.39
C ARG A 69 20.25 7.33 -4.71
N VAL A 70 19.39 6.34 -4.92
CA VAL A 70 19.53 5.00 -4.31
C VAL A 70 19.76 3.91 -5.36
N ASN A 71 20.19 4.30 -6.57
CA ASN A 71 20.42 3.41 -7.70
C ASN A 71 19.15 2.65 -8.16
N GLY A 72 18.03 3.39 -8.33
CA GLY A 72 16.75 2.84 -8.78
C GLY A 72 16.76 2.13 -10.15
N GLU A 73 17.82 2.27 -10.94
CA GLU A 73 18.01 1.51 -12.18
C GLU A 73 18.28 0.02 -11.92
N ASN A 74 18.90 -0.31 -10.77
CA ASN A 74 19.20 -1.68 -10.39
C ASN A 74 18.69 -1.98 -8.97
N VAL A 75 17.48 -2.54 -8.87
CA VAL A 75 16.88 -2.89 -7.58
C VAL A 75 17.63 -3.97 -6.81
N TYR A 76 18.53 -4.71 -7.47
CA TYR A 76 19.37 -5.72 -6.86
C TYR A 76 20.66 -5.16 -6.25
N SER A 77 20.97 -3.88 -6.47
CA SER A 77 22.15 -3.24 -5.92
C SER A 77 22.10 -3.13 -4.38
N HIS A 78 23.26 -3.01 -3.74
CA HIS A 78 23.32 -2.88 -2.28
C HIS A 78 22.64 -1.59 -1.77
N GLU A 79 22.77 -0.49 -2.53
CA GLU A 79 22.15 0.80 -2.24
C GLU A 79 20.63 0.71 -2.26
N PHE A 80 20.07 0.05 -3.29
CA PHE A 80 18.63 -0.09 -3.42
C PHE A 80 18.06 -1.10 -2.42
N LYS A 81 18.74 -2.22 -2.18
CA LYS A 81 18.38 -3.15 -1.09
C LYS A 81 18.41 -2.48 0.28
N ALA A 82 19.36 -1.56 0.53
CA ALA A 82 19.37 -0.76 1.75
C ALA A 82 18.17 0.20 1.81
N HIS A 83 17.75 0.77 0.68
CA HIS A 83 16.53 1.56 0.60
C HIS A 83 15.27 0.74 0.88
N ILE A 84 15.13 -0.43 0.26
CA ILE A 84 14.04 -1.38 0.50
C ILE A 84 13.91 -1.68 1.99
N LYS A 85 15.02 -2.00 2.67
CA LYS A 85 15.03 -2.25 4.11
C LYS A 85 14.44 -1.07 4.90
N ARG A 86 14.85 0.17 4.58
CA ARG A 86 14.33 1.37 5.26
C ARG A 86 12.82 1.56 5.04
N VAL A 87 12.34 1.35 3.81
CA VAL A 87 10.91 1.47 3.47
C VAL A 87 10.09 0.41 4.21
N LEU A 88 10.48 -0.86 4.12
CA LEU A 88 9.73 -1.95 4.75
C LEU A 88 9.81 -1.91 6.27
N SER A 89 10.93 -1.49 6.87
CA SER A 89 10.99 -1.28 8.32
C SER A 89 10.08 -0.13 8.79
N SER A 90 9.92 0.92 7.98
CA SER A 90 8.94 1.96 8.29
C SER A 90 7.49 1.45 8.16
N LEU A 91 7.22 0.62 7.16
CA LEU A 91 5.90 0.00 6.99
C LEU A 91 5.59 -0.99 8.12
N ASP A 92 6.59 -1.75 8.59
CA ASP A 92 6.48 -2.64 9.75
C ASP A 92 6.09 -1.90 11.03
N LEU A 93 6.77 -0.76 11.29
CA LEU A 93 6.42 0.09 12.42
C LEU A 93 4.97 0.62 12.30
N ASN A 94 4.56 1.08 11.12
CA ASN A 94 3.18 1.52 10.91
C ASN A 94 2.17 0.38 11.12
N ALA A 95 2.48 -0.83 10.62
CA ALA A 95 1.65 -2.02 10.79
C ALA A 95 1.43 -2.35 12.28
N LEU A 96 2.50 -2.29 13.09
CA LEU A 96 2.44 -2.48 14.54
C LEU A 96 1.59 -1.40 15.23
N LEU A 97 1.72 -0.15 14.79
CA LEU A 97 1.04 1.00 15.38
C LEU A 97 -0.42 1.15 14.96
N LEU A 98 -0.92 0.39 13.99
CA LEU A 98 -2.35 0.39 13.59
C LEU A 98 -3.31 0.14 14.76
N SER A 99 -2.87 -0.52 15.83
CA SER A 99 -3.68 -0.75 17.04
C SER A 99 -3.59 0.37 18.10
N LYS A 100 -2.80 1.43 17.83
CA LYS A 100 -2.45 2.49 18.79
C LYS A 100 -2.58 3.86 18.13
N ASP A 101 -3.82 4.32 17.92
CA ASP A 101 -4.14 5.52 17.12
C ASP A 101 -3.26 6.74 17.45
N ALA A 102 -3.13 7.12 18.72
CA ALA A 102 -2.34 8.29 19.12
C ALA A 102 -0.83 8.18 18.80
N LEU A 103 -0.27 6.97 18.75
CA LEU A 103 1.11 6.74 18.34
C LEU A 103 1.24 6.66 16.83
N LEU A 104 0.26 6.05 16.15
CA LEU A 104 0.19 6.00 14.70
C LEU A 104 0.13 7.42 14.12
N GLU A 105 -0.76 8.28 14.62
CA GLU A 105 -0.89 9.67 14.16
C GLU A 105 0.44 10.43 14.24
N LYS A 106 1.16 10.31 15.37
CA LYS A 106 2.49 10.93 15.53
C LYS A 106 3.50 10.38 14.54
N GLN A 107 3.49 9.07 14.30
CA GLN A 107 4.38 8.43 13.33
C GLN A 107 4.06 8.86 11.89
N LEU A 108 2.78 8.91 11.52
CA LEU A 108 2.34 9.36 10.19
C LEU A 108 2.69 10.83 9.97
N ALA A 109 2.48 11.70 10.98
CA ALA A 109 2.90 13.10 10.92
C ALA A 109 4.43 13.26 10.75
N HIS A 110 5.22 12.44 11.44
CA HIS A 110 6.67 12.41 11.27
C HIS A 110 7.07 12.00 9.84
N LEU A 111 6.47 10.92 9.32
CA LEU A 111 6.73 10.44 7.95
C LEU A 111 6.25 11.44 6.90
N LYS A 112 5.12 12.11 7.12
CA LYS A 112 4.62 13.20 6.28
C LYS A 112 5.68 14.30 6.14
N GLY A 113 6.22 14.79 7.25
CA GLY A 113 7.30 15.80 7.22
C GLY A 113 8.55 15.36 6.42
N GLN A 114 8.87 14.06 6.36
CA GLN A 114 9.97 13.53 5.53
C GLN A 114 9.66 13.51 4.02
N HIS A 115 8.38 13.40 3.65
CA HIS A 115 7.93 13.26 2.27
C HIS A 115 7.39 14.56 1.68
N ASP A 116 6.95 15.51 2.50
CA ASP A 116 6.38 16.78 2.05
C ASP A 116 7.33 17.55 1.12
N SER A 117 8.62 17.63 1.49
CA SER A 117 9.64 18.31 0.68
C SER A 117 9.99 17.60 -0.63
N ARG A 118 9.54 16.35 -0.82
CA ARG A 118 9.83 15.55 -2.02
C ARG A 118 8.78 15.68 -3.10
N GLY A 119 7.59 16.21 -2.78
CA GLY A 119 6.50 16.43 -3.74
C GLY A 119 6.12 15.17 -4.53
N VAL A 120 6.05 14.02 -3.87
CA VAL A 120 5.73 12.76 -4.54
C VAL A 120 4.27 12.79 -4.97
N ASP A 121 4.02 12.68 -6.28
CA ASP A 121 2.67 12.65 -6.83
C ASP A 121 1.88 11.44 -6.29
N TRP A 122 0.62 11.67 -5.92
CA TRP A 122 -0.26 10.65 -5.36
C TRP A 122 -0.43 9.43 -6.28
N SER A 123 -0.34 9.60 -7.60
CA SER A 123 -0.39 8.50 -8.56
C SER A 123 0.74 7.49 -8.36
N TYR A 124 1.97 7.93 -8.06
CA TYR A 124 3.09 7.02 -7.76
C TYR A 124 2.89 6.31 -6.42
N VAL A 125 2.26 6.96 -5.45
CA VAL A 125 1.93 6.36 -4.16
C VAL A 125 0.88 5.26 -4.33
N GLN A 126 -0.14 5.51 -5.14
CA GLN A 126 -1.15 4.52 -5.49
C GLN A 126 -0.58 3.36 -6.33
N ALA A 127 0.33 3.66 -7.26
CA ALA A 127 1.07 2.64 -8.01
C ALA A 127 1.90 1.74 -7.07
N PHE A 128 2.57 2.32 -6.06
CA PHE A 128 3.29 1.54 -5.05
C PHE A 128 2.35 0.67 -4.21
N LYS A 129 1.19 1.20 -3.80
CA LYS A 129 0.15 0.41 -3.12
C LYS A 129 -0.28 -0.79 -3.98
N GLN A 130 -0.59 -0.55 -5.27
CA GLN A 130 -1.01 -1.59 -6.18
C GLN A 130 0.08 -2.66 -6.38
N ALA A 131 1.35 -2.24 -6.52
CA ALA A 131 2.46 -3.17 -6.63
C ALA A 131 2.62 -4.06 -5.40
N ILE A 132 2.34 -3.56 -4.18
CA ILE A 132 2.26 -4.41 -2.99
C ILE A 132 1.15 -5.43 -3.15
N LEU A 133 -0.08 -4.99 -3.43
CA LEU A 133 -1.25 -5.86 -3.54
C LEU A 133 -1.06 -6.97 -4.57
N ASP A 134 -0.45 -6.66 -5.71
CA ASP A 134 -0.19 -7.62 -6.79
C ASP A 134 0.82 -8.71 -6.40
N VAL A 135 1.77 -8.40 -5.49
CA VAL A 135 2.80 -9.35 -5.03
C VAL A 135 2.30 -10.23 -3.89
N LEU A 136 1.30 -9.80 -3.11
CA LEU A 136 0.79 -10.55 -1.94
C LEU A 136 0.41 -12.01 -2.22
N PRO A 137 -0.24 -12.37 -3.34
CA PRO A 137 -0.61 -13.77 -3.61
C PRO A 137 0.59 -14.72 -3.68
N GLU A 138 1.78 -14.23 -4.05
CA GLU A 138 3.00 -15.06 -4.07
C GLU A 138 3.43 -15.52 -2.66
N TYR A 139 3.04 -14.76 -1.62
CA TYR A 139 3.44 -15.01 -0.24
C TYR A 139 2.33 -15.61 0.61
N LEU A 140 1.08 -15.25 0.34
CA LEU A 140 -0.08 -15.62 1.15
C LEU A 140 -1.04 -16.59 0.42
N GLY A 141 -0.81 -16.84 -0.87
CA GLY A 141 -1.67 -17.68 -1.71
C GLY A 141 -3.12 -17.19 -1.73
N VAL A 142 -4.06 -18.12 -1.65
CA VAL A 142 -5.51 -17.82 -1.64
C VAL A 142 -6.01 -17.16 -0.34
N PHE A 143 -5.15 -17.05 0.68
CA PHE A 143 -5.56 -16.53 1.99
C PHE A 143 -5.44 -15.02 2.11
N VAL A 144 -4.96 -14.32 1.07
CA VAL A 144 -4.83 -12.84 1.04
C VAL A 144 -6.17 -12.20 1.39
N SER A 145 -6.16 -11.23 2.32
CA SER A 145 -7.32 -10.38 2.58
C SER A 145 -7.11 -9.04 1.91
N PHE A 146 -7.47 -8.95 0.63
CA PHE A 146 -7.25 -7.73 -0.16
C PHE A 146 -7.92 -6.50 0.46
N GLU A 147 -9.13 -6.65 1.02
CA GLU A 147 -9.84 -5.53 1.68
C GLU A 147 -9.07 -4.97 2.89
N ALA A 148 -8.47 -5.85 3.70
CA ALA A 148 -7.68 -5.44 4.85
C ALA A 148 -6.37 -4.76 4.41
N TRP A 149 -5.71 -5.30 3.38
CA TRP A 149 -4.48 -4.73 2.83
C TRP A 149 -4.70 -3.40 2.13
N ASP A 150 -5.65 -3.32 1.20
CA ASP A 150 -5.96 -2.10 0.49
C ASP A 150 -6.38 -1.01 1.47
N GLY A 151 -7.33 -1.29 2.37
CA GLY A 151 -7.82 -0.29 3.31
C GLY A 151 -6.78 0.21 4.30
N CYS A 152 -5.93 -0.68 4.84
CA CYS A 152 -4.90 -0.26 5.80
C CYS A 152 -3.68 0.38 5.14
N LEU A 153 -3.28 -0.05 3.93
CA LEU A 153 -2.29 0.68 3.16
C LEU A 153 -2.82 2.06 2.75
N GLU A 154 -4.06 2.16 2.30
CA GLU A 154 -4.69 3.44 1.94
C GLU A 154 -4.70 4.40 3.15
N HIS A 155 -5.05 3.91 4.34
CA HIS A 155 -5.02 4.70 5.57
C HIS A 155 -3.62 5.22 5.90
N ILE A 156 -2.61 4.33 5.87
CA ILE A 156 -1.21 4.70 6.14
C ILE A 156 -0.69 5.70 5.10
N LEU A 157 -0.86 5.40 3.81
CA LEU A 157 -0.34 6.22 2.71
C LEU A 157 -1.04 7.57 2.63
N THR A 158 -2.35 7.62 2.88
CA THR A 158 -3.09 8.90 3.00
C THR A 158 -2.49 9.77 4.09
N GLY A 159 -2.18 9.21 5.28
CA GLY A 159 -1.59 9.96 6.38
C GLY A 159 -0.18 10.49 6.10
N ILE A 160 0.56 9.89 5.16
CA ILE A 160 1.92 10.30 4.80
C ILE A 160 1.91 11.29 3.62
N PHE A 161 1.10 11.04 2.59
CA PHE A 161 1.25 11.70 1.28
C PHE A 161 0.07 12.57 0.87
N LYS A 162 -1.11 12.44 1.49
CA LYS A 162 -2.28 13.27 1.12
C LYS A 162 -2.29 14.56 1.95
N GLY A 163 -2.83 15.64 1.39
CA GLY A 163 -2.81 16.97 2.00
C GLY A 163 -1.67 17.87 1.50
N HIS A 164 -1.37 17.76 0.21
CA HIS A 164 -0.63 18.72 -0.59
C HIS A 164 -1.60 19.48 -1.48
#